data_AF-A0A1Q7MRI4-F1
#
_entry.id   AF-A0A1Q7MRI4-F1
#
_cell.length_a   1.000
_cell.length_b   1.000
_cell.length_c   1.000
_cell.angle_alpha   90.00
_cell.angle_beta   90.00
_cell.angle_gamma   90.00
#
_symmetry.space_group_name_H-M   'P 1'
#
loop_
_entity.id
_entity.type
_entity.pdbx_description
1 polymer ?
#
loop_
_entity_poly.entity_id
_entity_poly.type
_entity_poly.pdbx_seq_one_letter_code
_entity_poly.pdbx_strand_id
1 'polypeptide(L)'
;MTSADPLPRSTPDTGGTEARPKRTRRAPMFTSTPDTPPPQLLCPSCDRLLEYRQTVISGVKPIERWDYFECRTCGEFVYRDRTRKLRSTA
;
A
#
# COMPACT_ATOMS: atom_id res chain seq x y z
N MET A 1 -34.87 18.54 -60.30
CA MET A 1 -33.55 17.88 -60.31
C MET A 1 -32.55 19.02 -60.14
N THR A 2 -31.91 19.31 -59.02
CA THR A 2 -31.24 18.47 -58.03
C THR A 2 -31.32 19.11 -56.64
N SER A 3 -31.51 18.29 -55.62
CA SER A 3 -31.38 18.63 -54.20
C SER A 3 -29.93 18.40 -53.75
N ALA A 4 -29.49 19.11 -52.70
CA ALA A 4 -28.78 18.58 -51.52
C ALA A 4 -27.77 19.59 -50.92
N ASP A 5 -28.19 20.18 -49.81
CA ASP A 5 -27.56 20.38 -48.49
C ASP A 5 -26.01 20.29 -48.30
N PRO A 6 -25.43 21.12 -47.39
CA PRO A 6 -23.99 21.35 -47.28
C PRO A 6 -23.23 20.36 -46.36
N LEU A 7 -21.95 20.13 -46.66
CA LEU A 7 -21.02 19.40 -45.80
C LEU A 7 -20.36 20.34 -44.77
N PRO A 8 -20.37 19.99 -43.48
CA PRO A 8 -19.26 20.30 -42.60
C PRO A 8 -18.62 18.99 -42.11
N ARG A 9 -17.40 18.69 -42.57
CA ARG A 9 -16.62 17.53 -42.14
C ARG A 9 -15.61 17.96 -41.08
N SER A 10 -16.11 18.23 -39.88
CA SER A 10 -15.26 18.43 -38.70
C SER A 10 -15.08 17.08 -38.00
N THR A 11 -13.88 16.50 -38.09
CA THR A 11 -13.41 15.52 -37.11
C THR A 11 -12.07 15.99 -36.57
N PRO A 12 -11.97 16.33 -35.27
CA PRO A 12 -10.68 16.56 -34.65
C PRO A 12 -9.90 15.24 -34.57
N ASP A 13 -8.66 15.31 -35.02
CA ASP A 13 -7.61 14.33 -34.82
C ASP A 13 -7.58 13.90 -33.34
N THR A 14 -8.01 12.66 -33.09
CA THR A 14 -7.89 12.04 -31.78
C THR A 14 -6.44 11.60 -31.63
N GLY A 15 -5.57 12.57 -31.39
CA GLY A 15 -4.19 12.36 -31.01
C GLY A 15 -4.15 11.58 -29.70
N GLY A 16 -3.95 10.27 -29.83
CA GLY A 16 -3.83 9.33 -28.72
C GLY A 16 -2.77 9.83 -27.75
N THR A 17 -3.23 10.22 -26.56
CA THR A 17 -2.34 10.46 -25.43
C THR A 17 -1.83 9.09 -25.02
N GLU A 18 -0.66 8.69 -25.54
CA GLU A 18 0.04 7.49 -25.10
C GLU A 18 0.36 7.66 -23.62
N ALA A 19 -0.55 7.15 -22.79
CA ALA A 19 -0.41 7.12 -21.36
C ALA A 19 0.75 6.18 -21.05
N ARG A 20 1.93 6.78 -20.81
CA ARG A 20 3.09 6.15 -20.20
C ARG A 20 2.60 5.17 -19.13
N PRO A 21 2.92 3.87 -19.19
CA PRO A 21 2.38 2.89 -18.26
C PRO A 21 2.78 3.33 -16.85
N LYS A 22 1.80 3.84 -16.10
CA LYS A 22 1.98 4.17 -14.68
C LYS A 22 2.38 2.86 -14.03
N ARG A 23 3.63 2.76 -13.57
CA ARG A 23 4.12 1.62 -12.77
C ARG A 23 3.02 1.29 -11.77
N THR A 24 2.32 0.19 -11.99
CA THR A 24 1.24 -0.26 -11.12
C THR A 24 1.86 -0.51 -9.77
N ARG A 25 1.75 0.47 -8.87
CA ARG A 25 2.05 0.26 -7.47
C ARG A 25 1.10 -0.86 -7.05
N ARG A 26 1.64 -2.03 -6.68
CA ARG A 26 0.80 -3.07 -6.09
C ARG A 26 0.10 -2.45 -4.89
N ALA A 27 -1.22 -2.56 -4.84
CA ALA A 27 -1.99 -2.10 -3.71
C ALA A 27 -1.46 -2.77 -2.43
N PRO A 28 -1.42 -2.06 -1.28
CA PRO A 28 -1.03 -2.66 -0.02
C PRO A 28 -1.99 -3.82 0.30
N MET A 29 -1.43 -4.96 0.68
CA MET A 29 -2.17 -6.13 1.11
C MET A 29 -2.13 -6.18 2.64
N PHE A 30 -3.31 -6.34 3.25
CA PHE A 30 -3.47 -6.46 4.69
C PHE A 30 -3.78 -7.91 5.01
N THR A 31 -3.11 -8.48 6.01
CA THR A 31 -3.37 -9.84 6.48
C THR A 31 -3.19 -9.92 7.98
N SER A 32 -4.07 -10.66 8.66
CA SER A 32 -3.90 -11.03 10.06
C SER A 32 -3.17 -12.37 10.21
N THR A 33 -3.02 -13.15 9.14
CA THR A 33 -2.34 -14.45 9.11
C THR A 33 -1.19 -14.42 8.10
N PRO A 34 -0.04 -13.81 8.44
CA PRO A 34 1.15 -13.88 7.60
C PRO A 34 1.73 -15.31 7.60
N ASP A 35 2.32 -15.73 6.48
CA ASP A 35 2.98 -17.05 6.36
C ASP A 35 4.10 -17.23 7.39
N THR A 36 4.83 -16.15 7.67
CA THR A 36 5.83 -16.12 8.74
C THR A 36 5.17 -15.58 10.00
N PRO A 37 5.14 -16.33 11.11
CA PRO A 37 4.49 -15.88 12.33
C PRO A 37 5.12 -14.57 12.84
N PRO A 38 4.30 -13.63 13.35
CA PRO A 38 4.81 -12.39 13.91
C PRO A 38 5.63 -12.70 15.17
N PRO A 39 6.79 -12.03 15.36
CA PRO A 39 7.61 -12.23 16.55
C PRO A 39 6.90 -11.73 17.80
N GLN A 40 7.14 -12.38 18.94
CA GLN A 40 6.73 -11.85 20.24
C GLN A 40 7.71 -10.73 20.63
N LEU A 41 7.22 -9.50 20.66
CA LEU A 41 8.01 -8.30 20.95
C LEU A 41 7.57 -7.68 22.27
N LEU A 42 8.53 -7.05 22.97
CA LEU A 42 8.26 -6.26 24.17
C LEU A 42 8.18 -4.78 23.81
N CYS A 43 7.33 -4.04 24.52
CA CYS A 43 7.23 -2.60 24.42
C CYS A 43 8.52 -1.97 24.98
N PRO A 44 9.25 -1.14 24.21
CA PRO A 44 10.50 -0.54 24.66
C PRO A 44 10.34 0.50 25.78
N SER A 45 9.11 0.88 26.11
CA SER A 45 8.81 1.88 27.14
C SER A 45 8.37 1.29 28.48
N CYS A 46 7.76 0.09 28.48
CA CYS A 46 7.22 -0.51 29.71
C CYS A 46 7.49 -2.02 29.84
N ASP A 47 8.26 -2.59 28.92
CA ASP A 47 8.67 -4.01 28.87
C ASP A 47 7.52 -5.03 28.85
N ARG A 48 6.30 -4.60 28.55
CA ARG A 48 5.13 -5.50 28.40
C ARG A 48 5.08 -6.12 27.00
N LEU A 49 4.52 -7.31 26.90
CA LEU A 49 4.27 -7.97 25.61
C LEU A 49 3.35 -7.10 24.74
N LEU A 50 3.78 -6.93 23.49
CA LEU A 50 3.00 -6.27 22.46
C LEU A 50 1.97 -7.24 21.86
N GLU A 51 0.73 -6.77 21.73
CA GLU A 51 -0.32 -7.52 21.05
C GLU A 51 -0.18 -7.33 19.55
N TYR A 52 -0.02 -8.42 18.82
CA TYR A 52 -0.04 -8.38 17.37
C TYR A 52 -1.46 -8.00 16.87
N ARG A 53 -1.53 -7.08 15.91
CA ARG A 53 -2.79 -6.62 15.32
C ARG A 53 -2.95 -7.08 13.88
N GLN A 54 -2.01 -6.70 13.03
CA GLN A 54 -2.08 -6.97 11.60
C GLN A 54 -0.72 -6.87 10.93
N THR A 55 -0.58 -7.48 9.78
CA THR A 55 0.55 -7.32 8.88
C THR A 55 0.10 -6.56 7.63
N VAL A 56 0.91 -5.60 7.22
CA VAL A 56 0.77 -4.89 5.96
C VAL A 56 1.94 -5.23 5.06
N ILE A 57 1.64 -5.78 3.91
CA ILE A 57 2.58 -6.11 2.85
C ILE A 57 2.42 -5.05 1.76
N SER A 58 3.41 -4.17 1.61
CA SER A 58 3.34 -3.05 0.67
C SER A 58 4.69 -2.73 0.03
N GLY A 59 4.67 -1.98 -1.08
CA GLY A 59 5.88 -1.54 -1.77
C GLY A 59 6.06 -2.13 -3.16
N VAL A 60 7.02 -1.57 -3.89
CA VAL A 60 7.32 -1.96 -5.28
C VAL A 60 8.74 -2.50 -5.33
N LYS A 61 8.89 -3.80 -5.03
CA LYS A 61 10.12 -4.61 -5.10
C LYS A 61 11.38 -3.97 -4.45
N PRO A 62 11.91 -4.52 -3.34
CA PRO A 62 11.36 -5.65 -2.60
C PRO A 62 9.99 -5.28 -2.00
N ILE A 63 9.10 -6.26 -1.97
CA ILE A 63 7.86 -6.13 -1.21
C ILE A 63 8.27 -6.06 0.26
N GLU A 64 7.69 -5.13 1.00
CA GLU A 64 8.03 -4.90 2.39
C GLU A 64 6.90 -5.32 3.32
N ARG A 65 7.28 -5.99 4.41
CA ARG A 65 6.38 -6.46 5.46
C ARG A 65 6.50 -5.57 6.70
N TRP A 66 5.36 -5.06 7.14
CA TRP A 66 5.21 -4.23 8.32
C TRP A 66 4.20 -4.91 9.25
N ASP A 67 4.64 -5.34 10.42
CA ASP A 67 3.79 -5.94 11.42
C ASP A 67 3.41 -4.87 12.44
N TYR A 68 2.12 -4.65 12.61
CA TYR A 68 1.56 -3.69 13.56
C TYR A 68 1.24 -4.38 14.86
N PHE A 69 1.62 -3.70 15.92
CA PHE A 69 1.56 -4.16 17.29
C PHE A 69 0.94 -3.07 18.15
N GLU A 70 0.30 -3.46 19.23
CA GLU A 70 -0.29 -2.53 20.19
C GLU A 70 0.14 -2.89 21.61
N CYS A 71 0.59 -1.87 22.34
CA CYS A 71 0.76 -1.92 23.78
C CYS A 71 -0.47 -1.30 24.44
N ARG A 72 -1.11 -2.03 25.36
CA ARG A 72 -2.29 -1.54 26.10
C ARG A 72 -2.05 -0.26 26.91
N THR A 73 -0.80 0.11 27.15
CA THR A 73 -0.43 1.29 27.95
C THR A 73 0.29 2.36 27.14
N CYS A 74 1.17 1.97 26.22
CA CYS A 74 2.04 2.92 25.49
C CYS A 74 1.54 3.26 24.08
N GLY A 75 0.56 2.52 23.56
CA GLY A 75 0.00 2.75 22.23
C GLY A 75 0.59 1.83 21.16
N GLU A 76 0.53 2.30 19.92
CA GLU A 76 0.81 1.50 18.74
C GLU A 76 2.29 1.51 18.33
N PHE A 77 2.74 0.37 17.80
CA PHE A 77 4.08 0.13 17.31
C PHE A 77 4.04 -0.56 15.96
N VAL A 78 5.03 -0.25 15.13
CA VAL A 78 5.25 -0.92 13.85
C VAL A 78 6.62 -1.58 13.83
N TYR A 79 6.62 -2.86 13.49
CA TYR A 79 7.80 -3.67 13.28
C TYR A 79 8.06 -3.83 11.78
N ARG A 80 9.25 -3.47 11.36
CA ARG A 80 9.70 -3.62 9.99
C ARG A 80 10.52 -4.90 9.86
N ASP A 81 9.95 -5.91 9.21
CA ASP A 81 10.53 -7.27 9.11
C ASP A 81 11.94 -7.26 8.50
N ARG A 82 12.12 -6.51 7.40
CA ARG A 82 13.40 -6.40 6.69
C ARG A 82 14.55 -5.94 7.59
N THR A 83 14.32 -4.93 8.43
CA THR A 83 15.37 -4.36 9.28
C THR A 83 15.31 -4.88 10.72
N ARG A 84 14.29 -5.68 11.05
CA ARG A 84 13.95 -6.10 12.40
C ARG A 84 13.88 -4.95 13.40
N LYS A 85 13.35 -3.80 12.96
CA LYS A 85 13.27 -2.58 13.78
C LYS A 85 11.83 -2.34 14.20
N LEU A 86 11.64 -2.16 15.50
CA LEU A 86 10.39 -1.70 16.09
C LEU A 86 10.42 -0.18 16.22
N ARG A 87 9.31 0.49 15.88
CA ARG A 87 9.11 1.94 15.98
C ARG A 87 7.76 2.22 16.62
N SER A 88 7.63 3.28 17.40
CA SER A 88 6.31 3.79 17.78
C SER A 88 5.65 4.42 16.55
N THR A 89 4.32 4.33 16.45
CA THR A 89 3.53 5.06 15.46
C THR A 89 2.87 6.31 16.05
N ALA A 90 2.82 6.41 17.38
CA ALA A 90 2.52 7.62 18.13
C ALA A 90 3.73 8.55 18.22
#